data_AF-A0A2N3ACX4-F1
#
_entry.id   AF-A0A2N3ACX4-F1
#
_cell.length_a   1.000
_cell.length_b   1.000
_cell.length_c   1.000
_cell.angle_alpha   90.00
_cell.angle_beta   90.00
_cell.angle_gamma   90.00
#
_symmetry.space_group_name_H-M   'P 1'
#
loop_
_entity.id
_entity.type
_entity.pdbx_description
1 polymer ?
#
loop_
_entity_poly.entity_id
_entity_poly.type
_entity_poly.pdbx_seq_one_letter_code
_entity_poly.pdbx_strand_id
1 'polypeptide(L)'
;MVDPVSVFENIPKLKMNVENSQIWKNDKINDIYVSKQILIHFFYFLVPLGLHICNTQGFCTFVVFKKFFNEMNIANPLRRLFLFLRRSITWPLLILSIVILIFYLTAPFYKFEAPQPFSGNFIHNPYENVLLENWKNYNFQTHTNYWKNLMKGNNSTEYFIDSIYQHFGFINITISDYQYINKRRLQNENYIPTYKHGFGFQNIYQICIGANKVQWTDYPFYQALRHKQSIIDKLRSDCDLIAISSPLSKNGYQPSDLKYLSGYDLIEVSNNQRNSISLWDTALTYGHRVYIFAGDDHPEGFIKGEEGHHFTMVNLSDQQRDSFVEALRQGAAYGLDFFAIENEPLADKAERLKNKPQLINAELLSDTFKVAVDQLAESFKFIGQHGKLFSLVEDTNAAEYIIKVEDLYVRTEVTFPDGTILYLNPLIRHPEEIIRKQHLAKIDINKTAIMRGIYIVVIVFLLQMIFKGKIRKNMTSL
;
A
#
# COMPACT_ATOMS: atom_id res chain seq x y z
N MET A 1 -32.15 10.78 -21.53
CA MET A 1 -30.71 10.59 -21.82
C MET A 1 -30.13 11.97 -22.02
N VAL A 2 -29.34 12.46 -21.07
CA VAL A 2 -28.65 13.75 -21.18
C VAL A 2 -27.22 13.43 -21.61
N ASP A 3 -26.76 14.10 -22.66
CA ASP A 3 -25.41 13.97 -23.21
C ASP A 3 -24.37 14.33 -22.13
N PRO A 4 -23.48 13.41 -21.71
CA PRO A 4 -22.52 13.65 -20.64
C PRO A 4 -21.63 14.85 -20.93
N VAL A 5 -21.35 15.17 -22.20
CA VAL A 5 -20.42 16.24 -22.62
C VAL A 5 -20.87 17.62 -22.14
N SER A 6 -22.19 17.86 -22.07
CA SER A 6 -22.77 19.17 -21.74
C SER A 6 -22.57 19.63 -20.28
N VAL A 7 -22.20 18.72 -19.37
CA VAL A 7 -21.94 19.05 -17.96
C VAL A 7 -20.51 19.51 -17.72
N PHE A 8 -19.59 19.26 -18.67
CA PHE A 8 -18.15 19.48 -18.48
C PHE A 8 -17.69 20.92 -18.71
N GLU A 9 -18.46 21.76 -19.39
CA GLU A 9 -18.01 23.11 -19.79
C GLU A 9 -18.24 24.20 -18.74
N ASN A 10 -18.98 23.94 -17.66
CA ASN A 10 -19.46 24.99 -16.73
C ASN A 10 -18.81 25.01 -15.33
N ILE A 11 -17.61 24.45 -15.14
CA ILE A 11 -16.91 24.53 -13.85
C ILE A 11 -15.85 25.65 -13.89
N PRO A 12 -15.89 26.66 -12.98
CA PRO A 12 -14.97 27.78 -13.03
C PRO A 12 -13.52 27.35 -12.73
N LYS A 13 -12.59 27.82 -13.56
CA LYS A 13 -11.14 27.66 -13.38
C LYS A 13 -10.69 28.40 -12.12
N LEU A 14 -10.36 27.66 -11.05
CA LEU A 14 -9.63 28.20 -9.92
C LEU A 14 -8.13 28.25 -10.28
N LYS A 15 -7.61 29.47 -10.51
CA LYS A 15 -6.18 29.73 -10.58
C LYS A 15 -5.58 29.49 -9.19
N MET A 16 -4.77 28.45 -9.04
CA MET A 16 -3.84 28.34 -7.92
C MET A 16 -2.50 28.92 -8.33
N ASN A 17 -2.04 29.94 -7.60
CA ASN A 17 -0.69 30.48 -7.71
C ASN A 17 0.30 29.42 -7.25
N VAL A 18 1.20 29.03 -8.14
CA VAL A 18 2.37 28.19 -7.87
C VAL A 18 3.54 29.13 -7.59
N GLU A 19 3.88 29.31 -6.32
CA GLU A 19 5.21 29.75 -5.93
C GLU A 19 5.72 28.82 -4.81
N ASN A 20 7.00 28.46 -4.93
CA ASN A 20 7.83 27.61 -4.06
C ASN A 20 7.84 26.10 -4.35
N SER A 21 8.38 25.74 -5.52
CA SER A 21 9.07 24.48 -5.77
C SER A 21 10.58 24.71 -5.85
N GLN A 22 11.29 24.74 -4.72
CA GLN A 22 12.73 24.51 -4.69
C GLN A 22 13.18 24.28 -3.24
N ILE A 23 13.83 23.13 -3.02
CA ILE A 23 14.90 22.82 -2.05
C ILE A 23 14.72 21.37 -1.57
N TRP A 24 15.35 20.44 -2.30
CA TRP A 24 15.92 19.21 -1.75
C TRP A 24 17.36 19.13 -2.24
N LYS A 25 18.32 19.39 -1.37
CA LYS A 25 19.68 18.83 -1.47
C LYS A 25 20.27 18.65 -0.07
N ASN A 26 20.75 17.43 0.13
CA ASN A 26 21.66 16.96 1.18
C ASN A 26 21.09 16.85 2.61
N ASP A 27 21.04 15.62 3.14
CA ASP A 27 22.17 15.13 3.94
C ASP A 27 22.05 13.63 4.26
N LYS A 28 23.15 12.91 3.96
CA LYS A 28 23.55 11.67 4.65
C LYS A 28 24.05 12.05 6.04
N ILE A 29 24.00 11.09 6.96
CA ILE A 29 24.46 11.11 8.36
C ILE A 29 23.30 11.35 9.35
N ASN A 30 22.75 10.27 9.92
CA ASN A 30 22.36 10.17 11.35
C ASN A 30 21.67 8.83 11.71
N ASP A 31 22.31 7.68 11.45
CA ASP A 31 21.74 6.35 11.74
C ASP A 31 21.88 5.88 13.21
N ILE A 32 22.46 6.68 14.12
CA ILE A 32 22.61 6.31 15.54
C ILE A 32 21.88 7.28 16.49
N TYR A 33 21.42 8.44 16.01
CA TYR A 33 20.75 9.44 16.84
C TYR A 33 19.22 9.27 16.95
N VAL A 34 18.60 8.57 16.00
CA VAL A 34 17.13 8.45 15.92
C VAL A 34 16.55 7.53 17.00
N SER A 35 17.29 6.52 17.46
CA SER A 35 16.80 5.61 18.51
C SER A 35 16.71 6.27 19.89
N LYS A 36 17.59 7.26 20.19
CA LYS A 36 17.51 8.07 21.41
C LYS A 36 16.45 9.16 21.32
N GLN A 37 16.27 9.81 20.16
CA GLN A 37 15.24 10.84 19.99
C GLN A 37 13.81 10.28 20.02
N ILE A 38 13.58 9.05 19.55
CA ILE A 38 12.23 8.43 19.58
C ILE A 38 11.83 8.06 21.02
N LEU A 39 12.77 7.62 21.87
CA LEU A 39 12.49 7.39 23.29
C LEU A 39 12.22 8.69 24.05
N ILE A 40 12.89 9.78 23.64
CA ILE A 40 12.65 11.13 24.18
C ILE A 40 11.26 11.63 23.73
N HIS A 41 10.88 11.47 22.46
CA HIS A 41 9.57 11.91 21.96
C HIS A 41 8.39 11.07 22.48
N PHE A 42 8.58 9.78 22.79
CA PHE A 42 7.56 8.97 23.46
C PHE A 42 7.26 9.47 24.88
N PHE A 43 8.25 10.07 25.57
CA PHE A 43 8.04 10.75 26.85
C PHE A 43 7.37 12.13 26.70
N TYR A 44 7.63 12.86 25.61
CA TYR A 44 6.96 14.14 25.34
C TYR A 44 5.48 14.00 24.99
N PHE A 45 5.04 12.87 24.45
CA PHE A 45 3.62 12.65 24.08
C PHE A 45 2.71 12.37 25.29
N LEU A 46 3.27 12.10 26.48
CA LEU A 46 2.51 11.87 27.72
C LEU A 46 2.43 13.10 28.64
N VAL A 47 2.99 14.25 28.23
CA VAL A 47 3.02 15.48 29.05
C VAL A 47 2.27 16.60 28.33
N PRO A 48 1.00 16.90 28.67
CA PRO A 48 0.35 18.08 28.11
C PRO A 48 0.72 19.33 28.91
N LEU A 49 1.10 20.38 28.16
CA LEU A 49 1.29 21.78 28.55
C LEU A 49 2.41 22.09 29.58
N GLY A 50 3.43 22.81 29.11
CA GLY A 50 4.41 23.54 29.93
C GLY A 50 4.95 24.73 29.13
N LEU A 51 4.71 25.96 29.58
CA LEU A 51 5.35 27.16 29.00
C LEU A 51 6.79 27.27 29.53
N HIS A 52 7.76 27.45 28.64
CA HIS A 52 9.16 27.63 28.99
C HIS A 52 9.44 29.08 29.39
N ILE A 53 10.04 29.30 30.56
CA ILE A 53 10.66 30.58 30.93
C ILE A 53 12.14 30.31 31.22
N CYS A 54 13.02 30.86 30.38
CA CYS A 54 14.46 30.83 30.58
C CYS A 54 14.90 32.07 31.36
N ASN A 55 15.82 31.92 32.30
CA ASN A 55 16.52 33.07 32.89
C ASN A 55 17.89 33.26 32.21
N THR A 56 18.47 34.45 32.33
CA THR A 56 19.64 34.96 31.57
C THR A 56 20.96 34.19 31.76
N GLN A 57 20.97 33.07 32.49
CA GLN A 57 22.13 32.19 32.69
C GLN A 57 21.92 30.74 32.18
N GLY A 58 20.86 30.45 31.42
CA GLY A 58 20.77 29.22 30.62
C GLY A 58 20.36 27.93 31.36
N PHE A 59 19.92 28.00 32.61
CA PHE A 59 19.32 26.84 33.31
C PHE A 59 17.79 26.77 33.09
N CYS A 60 17.34 25.77 32.35
CA CYS A 60 15.92 25.43 32.19
C CYS A 60 15.45 24.54 33.36
N THR A 61 14.88 25.13 34.40
CA THR A 61 14.14 24.38 35.43
C THR A 61 12.70 24.10 35.00
N PHE A 62 12.29 22.83 35.07
CA PHE A 62 10.90 22.40 34.91
C PHE A 62 10.07 22.93 36.10
N VAL A 63 9.51 24.13 35.96
CA VAL A 63 8.52 24.63 36.92
C VAL A 63 7.21 23.92 36.60
N VAL A 64 6.97 22.82 37.30
CA VAL A 64 5.70 22.11 37.31
C VAL A 64 4.58 23.14 37.52
N PHE A 65 3.55 23.09 36.67
CA PHE A 65 2.25 23.79 36.72
C PHE A 65 1.62 23.96 38.12
N LYS A 66 2.14 23.25 39.12
CA LYS A 66 1.81 23.32 40.54
C LYS A 66 2.07 24.71 41.15
N LYS A 67 3.09 25.46 40.71
CA LYS A 67 3.37 26.80 41.27
C LYS A 67 2.48 27.88 40.67
N PHE A 68 2.23 27.83 39.36
CA PHE A 68 1.37 28.78 38.65
C PHE A 68 -0.09 28.77 39.16
N PHE A 69 -0.61 27.60 39.56
CA PHE A 69 -1.97 27.46 40.12
C PHE A 69 -2.07 27.66 41.64
N ASN A 70 -0.97 27.57 42.38
CA ASN A 70 -0.99 27.87 43.81
C ASN A 70 -0.93 29.39 44.07
N GLU A 71 -0.41 30.18 43.13
CA GLU A 71 -0.32 31.64 43.25
C GLU A 71 -1.47 32.39 42.57
N MET A 72 -2.13 31.81 41.55
CA MET A 72 -3.40 32.35 41.08
C MET A 72 -4.53 31.89 42.02
N ASN A 73 -5.14 32.84 42.71
CA ASN A 73 -6.35 32.69 43.53
C ASN A 73 -7.58 32.41 42.63
N ILE A 74 -7.50 31.37 41.80
CA ILE A 74 -8.55 30.96 40.87
C ILE A 74 -9.69 30.40 41.72
N ALA A 75 -10.86 31.02 41.63
CA ALA A 75 -12.05 30.63 42.36
C ALA A 75 -12.22 29.10 42.35
N ASN A 76 -12.47 28.50 43.53
CA ASN A 76 -12.75 27.07 43.73
C ASN A 76 -13.55 26.38 42.59
N PRO A 77 -14.59 26.99 41.98
CA PRO A 77 -15.29 26.40 40.84
C PRO A 77 -14.42 26.17 39.59
N LEU A 78 -13.55 27.10 39.21
CA LEU A 78 -12.68 26.97 38.03
C LEU A 78 -11.63 25.87 38.19
N ARG A 79 -11.06 25.72 39.40
CA ARG A 79 -10.14 24.63 39.72
C ARG A 79 -10.85 23.26 39.70
N ARG A 80 -12.08 23.18 40.22
CA ARG A 80 -12.90 21.96 40.16
C ARG A 80 -13.27 21.61 38.72
N LEU A 81 -13.64 22.60 37.91
CA LEU A 81 -13.94 22.43 36.49
C LEU A 81 -12.71 21.92 35.72
N PHE A 82 -11.52 22.49 35.95
CA PHE A 82 -10.29 22.03 35.32
C PHE A 82 -9.92 20.59 35.71
N LEU A 83 -10.02 20.24 37.00
CA LEU A 83 -9.77 18.87 37.46
C LEU A 83 -10.79 17.87 36.90
N PHE A 84 -12.06 18.29 36.78
CA PHE A 84 -13.11 17.52 36.13
C PHE A 84 -12.79 17.32 34.65
N LEU A 85 -12.53 18.37 33.88
CA LEU A 85 -12.15 18.29 32.45
C LEU A 85 -10.91 17.42 32.25
N ARG A 86 -9.88 17.60 33.07
CA ARG A 86 -8.68 16.74 33.03
C ARG A 86 -9.04 15.28 33.24
N ARG A 87 -9.91 14.97 34.21
CA ARG A 87 -10.34 13.60 34.50
C ARG A 87 -11.21 13.05 33.36
N SER A 88 -12.12 13.85 32.81
CA SER A 88 -12.99 13.50 31.69
C SER A 88 -12.23 13.26 30.39
N ILE A 89 -11.04 13.84 30.20
CA ILE A 89 -10.18 13.59 29.03
C ILE A 89 -9.19 12.44 29.28
N THR A 90 -8.59 12.38 30.46
CA THR A 90 -7.54 11.38 30.77
C THR A 90 -8.07 9.94 30.81
N TRP A 91 -9.30 9.71 31.29
CA TRP A 91 -9.88 8.36 31.33
C TRP A 91 -10.15 7.79 29.94
N PRO A 92 -10.84 8.49 29.03
CA PRO A 92 -11.01 8.04 27.64
C PRO A 92 -9.67 7.80 26.93
N LEU A 93 -8.68 8.68 27.08
CA LEU A 93 -7.36 8.50 26.48
C LEU A 93 -6.64 7.26 27.02
N LEU A 94 -6.76 6.99 28.33
CA LEU A 94 -6.19 5.78 28.94
C LEU A 94 -6.89 4.52 28.40
N ILE A 95 -8.23 4.54 28.33
CA ILE A 95 -9.01 3.41 27.77
C ILE A 95 -8.62 3.18 26.31
N LEU A 96 -8.57 4.23 25.48
CA LEU A 96 -8.14 4.17 24.09
C LEU A 96 -6.72 3.60 23.97
N SER A 97 -5.80 4.05 24.82
CA SER A 97 -4.41 3.54 24.84
C SER A 97 -4.36 2.05 25.20
N ILE A 98 -5.19 1.60 26.14
CA ILE A 98 -5.30 0.18 26.50
C ILE A 98 -5.88 -0.64 25.35
N VAL A 99 -6.92 -0.14 24.68
CA VAL A 99 -7.53 -0.82 23.52
C VAL A 99 -6.51 -0.97 22.38
N ILE A 100 -5.79 0.10 22.06
CA ILE A 100 -4.70 0.09 21.07
C ILE A 100 -3.63 -0.91 21.48
N LEU A 101 -3.20 -0.87 22.74
CA LEU A 101 -2.21 -1.82 23.26
C LEU A 101 -2.69 -3.26 23.08
N ILE A 102 -3.94 -3.57 23.42
CA ILE A 102 -4.51 -4.92 23.24
C ILE A 102 -4.39 -5.37 21.78
N PHE A 103 -4.74 -4.53 20.80
CA PHE A 103 -4.57 -4.88 19.38
C PHE A 103 -3.13 -5.29 19.07
N TYR A 104 -2.15 -4.53 19.53
CA TYR A 104 -0.72 -4.85 19.36
C TYR A 104 -0.31 -6.17 20.02
N LEU A 105 -0.82 -6.44 21.22
CA LEU A 105 -0.48 -7.65 21.98
C LEU A 105 -1.16 -8.90 21.42
N THR A 106 -2.25 -8.75 20.66
CA THR A 106 -2.91 -9.88 19.97
C THR A 106 -2.13 -10.35 18.75
N ALA A 107 -1.22 -9.54 18.18
CA ALA A 107 -0.37 -9.92 17.06
C ALA A 107 0.43 -11.19 17.41
N PRO A 108 0.31 -12.28 16.63
CA PRO A 108 1.10 -13.47 16.86
C PRO A 108 2.59 -13.21 16.59
N PHE A 109 3.42 -14.02 17.24
CA PHE A 109 4.83 -14.11 16.90
C PHE A 109 5.00 -15.13 15.79
N TYR A 110 5.92 -14.86 14.87
CA TYR A 110 6.24 -15.74 13.76
C TYR A 110 7.67 -16.25 13.88
N LYS A 111 7.87 -17.49 13.41
CA LYS A 111 9.16 -17.96 12.90
C LYS A 111 9.21 -17.65 11.42
N PHE A 112 10.16 -16.82 11.02
CA PHE A 112 10.43 -16.53 9.62
C PHE A 112 11.55 -17.47 9.16
N GLU A 113 11.23 -18.34 8.22
CA GLU A 113 12.23 -19.20 7.58
C GLU A 113 13.17 -18.35 6.72
N ALA A 114 14.39 -18.85 6.51
CA ALA A 114 15.32 -18.20 5.59
C ALA A 114 14.70 -18.21 4.18
N PRO A 115 14.78 -17.09 3.43
CA PRO A 115 14.18 -17.06 2.10
C PRO A 115 14.92 -18.01 1.17
N GLN A 116 14.14 -18.65 0.30
CA GLN A 116 14.64 -19.62 -0.65
C GLN A 116 14.45 -19.06 -2.05
N PRO A 117 15.52 -18.56 -2.69
CA PRO A 117 15.45 -18.13 -4.08
C PRO A 117 14.85 -19.20 -4.99
N PHE A 118 14.28 -18.78 -6.10
CA PHE A 118 13.78 -19.70 -7.12
C PHE A 118 14.88 -20.67 -7.57
N SER A 119 14.50 -21.91 -7.86
CA SER A 119 15.43 -22.96 -8.26
C SER A 119 14.67 -24.06 -8.98
N GLY A 120 15.39 -24.95 -9.67
CA GLY A 120 14.81 -26.08 -10.38
C GLY A 120 14.84 -25.94 -11.90
N ASN A 121 14.43 -27.02 -12.56
CA ASN A 121 14.58 -27.17 -14.01
C ASN A 121 13.35 -26.71 -14.79
N PHE A 122 12.20 -26.59 -14.14
CA PHE A 122 10.98 -26.09 -14.77
C PHE A 122 10.97 -24.57 -14.77
N ILE A 123 10.44 -23.97 -15.83
CA ILE A 123 10.26 -22.52 -15.96
C ILE A 123 8.78 -22.26 -16.16
N HIS A 124 8.19 -21.50 -15.25
CA HIS A 124 6.80 -21.11 -15.34
C HIS A 124 6.69 -19.87 -16.19
N ASN A 125 5.88 -19.94 -17.24
CA ASN A 125 5.51 -18.78 -18.03
C ASN A 125 4.08 -18.35 -17.71
N PRO A 126 3.86 -17.20 -17.03
CA PRO A 126 2.51 -16.73 -16.72
C PRO A 126 1.70 -16.33 -17.97
N TYR A 127 2.32 -16.32 -19.15
CA TYR A 127 1.73 -15.98 -20.43
C TYR A 127 1.43 -17.20 -21.33
N GLU A 128 1.63 -18.43 -20.86
CA GLU A 128 1.51 -19.62 -21.72
C GLU A 128 0.13 -19.80 -22.38
N ASN A 129 -0.94 -19.36 -21.71
CA ASN A 129 -2.32 -19.53 -22.16
C ASN A 129 -3.03 -18.21 -22.48
N VAL A 130 -2.29 -17.12 -22.74
CA VAL A 130 -2.89 -15.81 -23.04
C VAL A 130 -3.22 -15.67 -24.52
N LEU A 131 -4.34 -14.99 -24.82
CA LEU A 131 -4.76 -14.70 -26.19
C LEU A 131 -4.76 -13.18 -26.44
N LEU A 132 -4.35 -12.74 -27.62
CA LEU A 132 -4.17 -11.33 -27.95
C LEU A 132 -5.47 -10.51 -27.77
N GLU A 133 -6.61 -11.06 -28.20
CA GLU A 133 -7.93 -10.42 -28.15
C GLU A 133 -8.50 -10.26 -26.72
N ASN A 134 -7.89 -10.93 -25.75
CA ASN A 134 -8.37 -11.01 -24.37
C ASN A 134 -7.78 -9.94 -23.45
N TRP A 135 -6.90 -9.07 -23.94
CA TRP A 135 -6.31 -8.01 -23.15
C TRP A 135 -7.31 -6.90 -22.79
N LYS A 136 -7.60 -6.75 -21.49
CA LYS A 136 -8.56 -5.80 -20.96
C LYS A 136 -7.90 -4.82 -19.99
N ASN A 137 -8.26 -3.54 -20.06
CA ASN A 137 -7.76 -2.50 -19.15
C ASN A 137 -8.49 -2.61 -17.79
N TYR A 138 -7.72 -2.72 -16.71
CA TYR A 138 -8.21 -2.67 -15.33
C TYR A 138 -7.41 -1.67 -14.51
N ASN A 139 -8.12 -0.90 -13.66
CA ASN A 139 -7.47 -0.09 -12.64
C ASN A 139 -7.86 -0.57 -11.26
N PHE A 140 -6.86 -0.86 -10.42
CA PHE A 140 -7.06 -1.42 -9.09
C PHE A 140 -7.05 -0.39 -7.97
N GLN A 141 -6.63 0.84 -8.26
CA GLN A 141 -6.25 1.79 -7.23
C GLN A 141 -6.84 3.16 -7.50
N THR A 142 -8.18 3.21 -7.39
CA THR A 142 -8.96 4.44 -7.44
C THR A 142 -9.64 4.66 -6.10
N HIS A 143 -9.69 5.92 -5.65
CA HIS A 143 -10.25 6.29 -4.36
C HIS A 143 -11.33 7.33 -4.53
N THR A 144 -12.46 7.11 -3.87
CA THR A 144 -13.43 8.17 -3.67
C THR A 144 -13.05 8.98 -2.45
N ASN A 145 -13.72 10.11 -2.27
CA ASN A 145 -13.66 10.87 -1.04
C ASN A 145 -14.57 10.30 0.06
N TYR A 146 -14.85 8.98 0.14
CA TYR A 146 -15.86 8.39 1.04
C TYR A 146 -15.89 9.00 2.45
N TRP A 147 -14.77 9.00 3.17
CA TRP A 147 -14.69 9.55 4.53
C TRP A 147 -14.69 11.09 4.59
N LYS A 148 -14.24 11.78 3.53
CA LYS A 148 -14.27 13.25 3.43
C LYS A 148 -15.66 13.77 3.01
N ASN A 149 -16.41 13.01 2.22
CA ASN A 149 -17.75 13.33 1.72
C ASN A 149 -18.80 13.35 2.84
N LEU A 150 -18.56 12.68 3.98
CA LEU A 150 -19.36 12.84 5.20
C LEU A 150 -19.25 14.24 5.81
N MET A 151 -18.21 15.01 5.45
CA MET A 151 -17.86 16.29 6.09
C MET A 151 -17.84 17.47 5.11
N LYS A 152 -17.54 17.25 3.82
CA LYS A 152 -17.54 18.25 2.75
C LYS A 152 -17.87 17.57 1.43
N GLY A 153 -19.02 17.87 0.83
CA GLY A 153 -19.45 17.31 -0.46
C GLY A 153 -18.50 17.70 -1.58
N ASN A 154 -17.57 16.81 -1.92
CA ASN A 154 -16.54 17.04 -2.94
C ASN A 154 -16.86 16.22 -4.21
N ASN A 155 -16.38 16.69 -5.36
CA ASN A 155 -16.84 16.27 -6.69
C ASN A 155 -16.42 14.84 -7.15
N SER A 156 -15.60 14.13 -6.37
CA SER A 156 -15.10 12.78 -6.69
C SER A 156 -16.09 11.69 -6.24
N THR A 157 -17.28 11.66 -6.84
CA THR A 157 -18.26 10.61 -6.57
C THR A 157 -17.85 9.29 -7.24
N GLU A 158 -18.35 8.17 -6.71
CA GLU A 158 -18.15 6.84 -7.32
C GLU A 158 -18.58 6.82 -8.78
N TYR A 159 -19.68 7.50 -9.10
CA TYR A 159 -20.22 7.63 -10.46
C TYR A 159 -19.25 8.38 -11.38
N PHE A 160 -18.69 9.49 -10.90
CA PHE A 160 -17.79 10.31 -11.70
C PHE A 160 -16.51 9.54 -12.08
N ILE A 161 -15.86 8.90 -11.10
CA ILE A 161 -14.67 8.07 -11.33
C ILE A 161 -15.00 6.95 -12.32
N ASP A 162 -16.08 6.22 -12.06
CA ASP A 162 -16.56 5.14 -12.93
C ASP A 162 -16.79 5.58 -14.38
N SER A 163 -17.43 6.74 -14.57
CA SER A 163 -17.72 7.29 -15.90
C SER A 163 -16.46 7.65 -16.70
N ILE A 164 -15.42 8.14 -16.03
CA ILE A 164 -14.15 8.51 -16.68
C ILE A 164 -13.41 7.27 -17.20
N TYR A 165 -13.28 6.24 -16.36
CA TYR A 165 -12.62 5.02 -16.80
C TYR A 165 -13.42 4.27 -17.86
N GLN A 166 -14.76 4.30 -17.81
CA GLN A 166 -15.59 3.81 -18.92
C GLN A 166 -15.32 4.57 -20.21
N HIS A 167 -15.18 5.91 -20.14
CA HIS A 167 -14.84 6.74 -21.31
C HIS A 167 -13.47 6.37 -21.90
N PHE A 168 -12.52 5.95 -21.06
CA PHE A 168 -11.21 5.43 -21.46
C PHE A 168 -11.22 3.97 -21.94
N GLY A 169 -12.39 3.33 -22.03
CA GLY A 169 -12.51 1.95 -22.50
C GLY A 169 -12.14 0.89 -21.46
N PHE A 170 -12.08 1.24 -20.17
CA PHE A 170 -11.89 0.26 -19.11
C PHE A 170 -13.17 -0.54 -18.92
N ILE A 171 -13.06 -1.86 -19.02
CA ILE A 171 -14.17 -2.78 -18.81
C ILE A 171 -14.60 -2.71 -17.35
N ASN A 172 -13.63 -2.67 -16.44
CA ASN A 172 -13.90 -2.54 -15.02
C ASN A 172 -12.83 -1.74 -14.28
N ILE A 173 -13.27 -1.20 -13.14
CA ILE A 173 -12.40 -0.58 -12.16
C ILE A 173 -12.73 -1.15 -10.79
N THR A 174 -11.73 -1.22 -9.93
CA THR A 174 -11.97 -1.42 -8.51
C THR A 174 -11.73 -0.10 -7.78
N ILE A 175 -12.81 0.43 -7.20
CA ILE A 175 -12.73 1.57 -6.29
C ILE A 175 -12.32 1.03 -4.92
N SER A 176 -11.06 1.24 -4.56
CA SER A 176 -10.38 0.65 -3.42
C SER A 176 -10.36 1.60 -2.22
N ASP A 177 -11.52 2.08 -1.78
CA ASP A 177 -11.61 3.04 -0.66
C ASP A 177 -10.96 2.50 0.63
N TYR A 178 -10.41 3.40 1.46
CA TYR A 178 -9.80 3.02 2.73
C TYR A 178 -10.82 2.38 3.67
N GLN A 179 -10.59 1.11 4.04
CA GLN A 179 -11.45 0.34 4.95
C GLN A 179 -12.95 0.36 4.56
N TYR A 180 -13.25 0.43 3.27
CA TYR A 180 -14.63 0.44 2.77
C TYR A 180 -14.72 -0.31 1.44
N ILE A 181 -15.63 -1.28 1.36
CA ILE A 181 -15.93 -1.99 0.12
C ILE A 181 -16.96 -1.19 -0.66
N ASN A 182 -16.52 -0.62 -1.79
CA ASN A 182 -17.35 0.23 -2.63
C ASN A 182 -18.43 -0.57 -3.39
N LYS A 183 -19.69 -0.13 -3.36
CA LYS A 183 -20.82 -0.88 -3.95
C LYS A 183 -21.29 -0.38 -5.32
N ARG A 184 -20.62 0.60 -5.94
CA ARG A 184 -21.04 1.27 -7.19
C ARG A 184 -21.47 0.34 -8.32
N ARG A 185 -20.76 -0.79 -8.47
CA ARG A 185 -20.97 -1.79 -9.51
C ARG A 185 -21.54 -3.11 -8.98
N LEU A 186 -22.10 -3.15 -7.76
CA LEU A 186 -22.55 -4.40 -7.13
C LEU A 186 -23.52 -5.24 -7.98
N GLN A 187 -24.29 -4.61 -8.86
CA GLN A 187 -25.25 -5.28 -9.75
C GLN A 187 -24.62 -5.82 -11.05
N ASN A 188 -23.36 -5.48 -11.33
CA ASN A 188 -22.66 -5.98 -12.50
C ASN A 188 -22.09 -7.37 -12.21
N GLU A 189 -22.23 -8.31 -13.14
CA GLU A 189 -21.68 -9.67 -13.01
C GLU A 189 -20.16 -9.68 -12.85
N ASN A 190 -19.48 -8.66 -13.39
CA ASN A 190 -18.03 -8.49 -13.29
C ASN A 190 -17.58 -7.74 -12.04
N TYR A 191 -18.46 -7.48 -11.05
CA TYR A 191 -18.11 -6.75 -9.84
C TYR A 191 -17.07 -7.47 -8.97
N ILE A 192 -16.02 -6.74 -8.58
CA ILE A 192 -14.94 -7.25 -7.75
C ILE A 192 -14.87 -6.40 -6.47
N PRO A 193 -15.41 -6.90 -5.34
CA PRO A 193 -15.38 -6.15 -4.09
C PRO A 193 -13.93 -5.94 -3.67
N THR A 194 -13.55 -4.67 -3.47
CA THR A 194 -12.16 -4.30 -3.22
C THR A 194 -12.09 -3.15 -2.23
N TYR A 195 -11.06 -3.12 -1.38
CA TYR A 195 -10.78 -1.99 -0.49
C TYR A 195 -9.28 -1.88 -0.18
N LYS A 196 -8.81 -0.68 0.17
CA LYS A 196 -7.44 -0.46 0.67
C LYS A 196 -7.42 -0.60 2.19
N HIS A 197 -6.72 -1.61 2.68
CA HIS A 197 -6.49 -1.85 4.10
C HIS A 197 -5.30 -1.03 4.60
N GLY A 198 -5.38 -0.57 5.84
CA GLY A 198 -4.35 0.19 6.52
C GLY A 198 -4.76 1.64 6.78
N PHE A 199 -4.58 2.11 8.01
CA PHE A 199 -4.84 3.49 8.44
C PHE A 199 -3.76 4.02 9.40
N GLY A 200 -2.62 3.33 9.49
CA GLY A 200 -1.49 3.73 10.32
C GLY A 200 -0.64 4.86 9.75
N PHE A 201 0.14 5.50 10.63
CA PHE A 201 1.00 6.63 10.30
C PHE A 201 2.18 6.30 9.37
N GLN A 202 2.56 5.01 9.31
CA GLN A 202 3.64 4.53 8.44
C GLN A 202 3.20 4.28 6.99
N ASN A 203 1.94 4.59 6.63
CA ASN A 203 1.40 4.39 5.28
C ASN A 203 1.61 2.97 4.75
N ILE A 204 1.41 1.97 5.61
CA ILE A 204 1.49 0.56 5.22
C ILE A 204 0.12 0.15 4.72
N TYR A 205 0.03 -0.13 3.43
CA TYR A 205 -1.24 -0.47 2.79
C TYR A 205 -1.20 -1.81 2.08
N GLN A 206 -2.38 -2.41 1.99
CA GLN A 206 -2.65 -3.56 1.14
C GLN A 206 -3.97 -3.32 0.42
N ILE A 207 -4.13 -3.84 -0.79
CA ILE A 207 -5.42 -3.92 -1.45
C ILE A 207 -5.95 -5.33 -1.25
N CYS A 208 -7.14 -5.42 -0.69
CA CYS A 208 -7.90 -6.66 -0.56
C CYS A 208 -8.82 -6.77 -1.77
N ILE A 209 -8.49 -7.68 -2.70
CA ILE A 209 -9.26 -7.90 -3.94
C ILE A 209 -10.14 -9.13 -3.74
N GLY A 210 -11.41 -9.06 -4.16
CA GLY A 210 -12.38 -10.12 -3.90
C GLY A 210 -12.77 -10.20 -2.42
N ALA A 211 -12.91 -9.04 -1.78
CA ALA A 211 -13.17 -8.91 -0.34
C ALA A 211 -14.59 -9.38 0.05
N ASN A 212 -14.67 -10.28 1.03
CA ASN A 212 -15.95 -10.70 1.63
C ASN A 212 -16.42 -9.74 2.73
N LYS A 213 -15.48 -9.12 3.43
CA LYS A 213 -15.73 -8.14 4.51
C LYS A 213 -14.52 -7.25 4.73
N VAL A 214 -14.73 -6.13 5.42
CA VAL A 214 -13.63 -5.24 5.85
C VAL A 214 -12.95 -5.79 7.10
N GLN A 215 -11.63 -5.98 7.02
CA GLN A 215 -10.79 -6.23 8.19
C GLN A 215 -10.46 -4.93 8.91
N TRP A 216 -10.98 -4.75 10.12
CA TRP A 216 -10.77 -3.54 10.93
C TRP A 216 -9.49 -3.55 11.76
N THR A 217 -8.87 -4.72 11.93
CA THR A 217 -7.64 -4.81 12.73
C THR A 217 -6.47 -4.21 11.98
N ASP A 218 -5.83 -3.18 12.53
CA ASP A 218 -4.57 -2.62 12.03
C ASP A 218 -3.69 -2.13 13.21
N TYR A 219 -2.44 -1.77 12.92
CA TYR A 219 -1.43 -1.32 13.88
C TYR A 219 -1.02 0.13 13.56
N PRO A 220 -1.73 1.14 14.11
CA PRO A 220 -1.65 2.51 13.59
C PRO A 220 -0.35 3.28 13.86
N PHE A 221 0.39 2.96 14.93
CA PHE A 221 1.63 3.66 15.30
C PHE A 221 2.90 3.07 14.66
N TYR A 222 3.11 1.77 14.83
CA TYR A 222 4.33 1.10 14.39
C TYR A 222 4.10 -0.38 14.04
N GLN A 223 4.57 -0.79 12.86
CA GLN A 223 4.50 -2.16 12.38
C GLN A 223 5.90 -2.73 12.19
N ALA A 224 6.26 -3.69 13.05
CA ALA A 224 7.38 -4.58 12.80
C ALA A 224 6.99 -5.66 11.77
N LEU A 225 7.96 -6.43 11.29
CA LEU A 225 7.74 -7.54 10.35
C LEU A 225 6.57 -8.46 10.75
N ARG A 226 6.48 -8.85 12.02
CA ARG A 226 5.38 -9.69 12.55
C ARG A 226 4.00 -9.05 12.45
N HIS A 227 3.92 -7.71 12.58
CA HIS A 227 2.66 -6.98 12.51
C HIS A 227 2.18 -6.97 11.05
N LYS A 228 3.09 -6.65 10.12
CA LYS A 228 2.84 -6.71 8.68
C LYS A 228 2.38 -8.11 8.24
N GLN A 229 3.11 -9.16 8.64
CA GLN A 229 2.71 -10.55 8.36
C GLN A 229 1.34 -10.90 8.98
N SER A 230 1.08 -10.46 10.22
CA SER A 230 -0.22 -10.70 10.84
C SER A 230 -1.38 -10.04 10.10
N ILE A 231 -1.17 -8.89 9.46
CA ILE A 231 -2.20 -8.28 8.62
C ILE A 231 -2.41 -9.10 7.36
N ILE A 232 -1.33 -9.50 6.67
CA ILE A 232 -1.43 -10.35 5.46
C ILE A 232 -2.19 -11.65 5.78
N ASP A 233 -1.86 -12.34 6.87
CA ASP A 233 -2.52 -13.60 7.24
C ASP A 233 -4.01 -13.42 7.59
N LYS A 234 -4.38 -12.28 8.20
CA LYS A 234 -5.78 -11.93 8.49
C LYS A 234 -6.56 -11.58 7.23
N LEU A 235 -5.93 -10.86 6.29
CA LEU A 235 -6.57 -10.52 5.02
C LEU A 235 -6.80 -11.77 4.17
N ARG A 236 -5.93 -12.78 4.26
CA ARG A 236 -6.05 -14.02 3.46
C ARG A 236 -7.33 -14.81 3.73
N SER A 237 -7.95 -14.67 4.91
CA SER A 237 -9.25 -15.30 5.18
C SER A 237 -10.44 -14.52 4.62
N ASP A 238 -10.23 -13.25 4.27
CA ASP A 238 -11.28 -12.28 3.99
C ASP A 238 -11.22 -11.76 2.54
N CYS A 239 -10.17 -12.09 1.78
CA CYS A 239 -9.88 -11.65 0.40
C CYS A 239 -9.46 -12.84 -0.47
N ASP A 240 -9.74 -12.78 -1.78
CA ASP A 240 -9.22 -13.79 -2.72
C ASP A 240 -7.75 -13.58 -3.08
N LEU A 241 -7.36 -12.30 -3.18
CA LEU A 241 -5.99 -11.86 -3.47
C LEU A 241 -5.63 -10.68 -2.58
N ILE A 242 -4.35 -10.62 -2.20
CA ILE A 242 -3.79 -9.52 -1.42
C ILE A 242 -2.70 -8.86 -2.25
N ALA A 243 -2.83 -7.56 -2.49
CA ALA A 243 -1.80 -6.76 -3.13
C ALA A 243 -1.10 -5.87 -2.11
N ILE A 244 0.24 -5.82 -2.11
CA ILE A 244 0.98 -4.78 -1.40
C ILE A 244 0.87 -3.49 -2.20
N SER A 245 0.39 -2.41 -1.57
CA SER A 245 0.12 -1.13 -2.22
C SER A 245 1.01 -0.02 -1.65
N SER A 246 1.40 0.89 -2.55
CA SER A 246 2.27 2.04 -2.39
C SER A 246 3.48 1.73 -1.51
N PRO A 247 4.26 0.66 -1.78
CA PRO A 247 5.16 0.09 -0.77
C PRO A 247 6.27 1.05 -0.31
N LEU A 248 6.70 1.97 -1.19
CA LEU A 248 7.67 3.02 -0.86
C LEU A 248 7.07 4.22 -0.09
N SER A 249 5.74 4.30 0.09
CA SER A 249 5.06 5.40 0.80
C SER A 249 5.53 5.48 2.25
N LYS A 250 6.17 6.60 2.60
CA LYS A 250 6.79 6.84 3.93
C LYS A 250 7.58 5.65 4.48
N ASN A 251 8.31 4.94 3.61
CA ASN A 251 9.09 3.76 4.01
C ASN A 251 8.23 2.62 4.58
N GLY A 252 6.96 2.51 4.15
CA GLY A 252 6.00 1.52 4.63
C GLY A 252 6.50 0.08 4.51
N TYR A 253 7.13 -0.27 3.39
CA TYR A 253 7.84 -1.55 3.21
C TYR A 253 9.30 -1.31 2.85
N GLN A 254 10.17 -2.13 3.43
CA GLN A 254 11.59 -2.14 3.18
C GLN A 254 12.02 -3.42 2.44
N PRO A 255 13.18 -3.44 1.78
CA PRO A 255 13.73 -4.68 1.20
C PRO A 255 13.85 -5.81 2.23
N SER A 256 14.20 -5.47 3.48
CA SER A 256 14.26 -6.43 4.58
C SER A 256 12.90 -7.01 4.96
N ASP A 257 11.80 -6.31 4.67
CA ASP A 257 10.45 -6.85 4.90
C ASP A 257 10.09 -7.83 3.78
N LEU A 258 10.21 -7.41 2.53
CA LEU A 258 9.84 -8.22 1.36
C LEU A 258 10.71 -9.45 1.16
N LYS A 259 11.87 -9.50 1.83
CA LYS A 259 12.65 -10.71 2.00
C LYS A 259 11.88 -11.82 2.72
N TYR A 260 11.06 -11.49 3.73
CA TYR A 260 10.45 -12.48 4.64
C TYR A 260 8.93 -12.49 4.65
N LEU A 261 8.27 -11.37 4.32
CA LEU A 261 6.83 -11.34 4.21
C LEU A 261 6.39 -12.32 3.13
N SER A 262 5.32 -13.07 3.39
CA SER A 262 4.83 -14.09 2.46
C SER A 262 3.31 -14.14 2.49
N GLY A 263 2.71 -14.78 1.50
CA GLY A 263 1.25 -14.96 1.45
C GLY A 263 0.47 -13.81 0.81
N TYR A 264 1.13 -12.76 0.31
CA TYR A 264 0.54 -11.78 -0.62
C TYR A 264 0.74 -12.21 -2.08
N ASP A 265 -0.15 -11.80 -2.98
CA ASP A 265 -0.23 -12.26 -4.37
C ASP A 265 0.38 -11.25 -5.33
N LEU A 266 0.14 -9.96 -5.06
CA LEU A 266 0.49 -8.87 -5.96
C LEU A 266 1.33 -7.80 -5.27
N ILE A 267 2.10 -7.03 -6.02
CA ILE A 267 2.79 -5.83 -5.56
C ILE A 267 2.63 -4.69 -6.55
N GLU A 268 2.34 -3.50 -6.06
CA GLU A 268 2.25 -2.30 -6.88
C GLU A 268 3.65 -1.88 -7.32
N VAL A 269 3.87 -1.77 -8.63
CA VAL A 269 5.18 -1.38 -9.19
C VAL A 269 5.22 0.02 -9.75
N SER A 270 4.10 0.55 -10.25
CA SER A 270 4.02 1.91 -10.78
C SER A 270 2.69 2.57 -10.43
N ASN A 271 2.78 3.83 -10.03
CA ASN A 271 1.68 4.77 -9.83
C ASN A 271 2.17 6.21 -9.98
N ASN A 272 1.24 7.17 -9.95
CA ASN A 272 1.52 8.60 -10.19
C ASN A 272 2.56 9.21 -9.24
N GLN A 273 2.83 8.57 -8.10
CA GLN A 273 3.74 9.10 -7.09
C GLN A 273 5.08 8.36 -7.02
N ARG A 274 5.12 7.08 -7.39
CA ARG A 274 6.20 6.16 -7.01
C ARG A 274 6.35 5.01 -8.01
N ASN A 275 7.62 4.72 -8.31
CA ASN A 275 8.03 3.47 -8.94
C ASN A 275 8.69 2.56 -7.89
N SER A 276 8.12 1.37 -7.69
CA SER A 276 8.52 0.39 -6.66
C SER A 276 9.14 -0.89 -7.25
N ILE A 277 9.64 -0.84 -8.48
CA ILE A 277 10.25 -1.99 -9.17
C ILE A 277 11.37 -2.65 -8.35
N SER A 278 12.21 -1.86 -7.68
CA SER A 278 13.32 -2.39 -6.85
C SER A 278 12.86 -3.25 -5.66
N LEU A 279 11.69 -2.93 -5.10
CA LEU A 279 11.06 -3.71 -4.04
C LEU A 279 10.46 -5.00 -4.59
N TRP A 280 9.90 -4.96 -5.79
CA TRP A 280 9.45 -6.17 -6.48
C TRP A 280 10.61 -7.10 -6.83
N ASP A 281 11.70 -6.58 -7.39
CA ASP A 281 12.94 -7.35 -7.63
C ASP A 281 13.48 -7.98 -6.36
N THR A 282 13.36 -7.28 -5.22
CA THR A 282 13.73 -7.86 -3.92
C THR A 282 12.88 -9.08 -3.59
N ALA A 283 11.55 -8.99 -3.72
CA ALA A 283 10.65 -10.10 -3.47
C ALA A 283 10.97 -11.31 -4.39
N LEU A 284 11.11 -11.07 -5.69
CA LEU A 284 11.44 -12.11 -6.68
C LEU A 284 12.79 -12.78 -6.38
N THR A 285 13.81 -11.98 -6.06
CA THR A 285 15.15 -12.50 -5.77
C THR A 285 15.16 -13.45 -4.58
N TYR A 286 14.29 -13.22 -3.60
CA TYR A 286 14.16 -14.06 -2.42
C TYR A 286 13.11 -15.18 -2.55
N GLY A 287 12.63 -15.44 -3.77
CA GLY A 287 11.77 -16.58 -4.12
C GLY A 287 10.27 -16.33 -3.96
N HIS A 288 9.86 -15.10 -3.71
CA HIS A 288 8.45 -14.78 -3.60
C HIS A 288 7.84 -14.69 -5.00
N ARG A 289 7.05 -15.71 -5.39
CA ARG A 289 6.22 -15.63 -6.60
C ARG A 289 5.09 -14.63 -6.36
N VAL A 290 5.35 -13.38 -6.74
CA VAL A 290 4.42 -12.27 -6.61
C VAL A 290 4.37 -11.55 -7.95
N TYR A 291 3.16 -11.31 -8.42
CA TYR A 291 2.93 -10.63 -9.69
C TYR A 291 2.70 -9.16 -9.46
N ILE A 292 2.74 -8.39 -10.53
CA ILE A 292 2.60 -6.96 -10.43
C ILE A 292 1.17 -6.52 -10.62
N PHE A 293 0.93 -5.30 -10.17
CA PHE A 293 -0.11 -4.47 -10.75
C PHE A 293 0.39 -3.02 -10.82
N ALA A 294 -0.26 -2.23 -11.67
CA ALA A 294 -0.11 -0.79 -11.74
C ALA A 294 -1.49 -0.14 -11.58
N GLY A 295 -1.53 1.04 -10.98
CA GLY A 295 -2.74 1.80 -10.70
C GLY A 295 -2.39 3.26 -10.45
N ASP A 296 -3.33 4.18 -10.69
CA ASP A 296 -3.00 5.61 -10.62
C ASP A 296 -2.71 6.09 -9.18
N ASP A 297 -3.35 5.49 -8.17
CA ASP A 297 -3.24 5.80 -6.73
C ASP A 297 -3.26 7.28 -6.36
N HIS A 298 -4.48 7.81 -6.16
CA HIS A 298 -4.67 9.16 -5.66
C HIS A 298 -5.12 9.16 -4.19
N PRO A 299 -4.20 9.24 -3.21
CA PRO A 299 -4.55 9.11 -1.79
C PRO A 299 -5.43 10.26 -1.27
N GLU A 300 -5.47 11.40 -1.95
CA GLU A 300 -6.31 12.54 -1.55
C GLU A 300 -7.70 12.55 -2.20
N GLY A 301 -7.98 11.59 -3.09
CA GLY A 301 -9.17 11.50 -3.94
C GLY A 301 -8.84 11.76 -5.41
N PHE A 302 -9.83 11.70 -6.29
CA PHE A 302 -9.66 11.91 -7.74
C PHE A 302 -9.02 13.28 -8.08
N ILE A 303 -7.96 13.27 -8.91
CA ILE A 303 -7.29 14.46 -9.47
C ILE A 303 -7.47 14.44 -10.98
N LYS A 304 -8.06 15.50 -11.55
CA LYS A 304 -8.31 15.60 -12.99
C LYS A 304 -7.00 15.74 -13.76
N GLY A 305 -6.86 14.97 -14.84
CA GLY A 305 -5.67 14.90 -15.70
C GLY A 305 -4.65 13.84 -15.28
N GLU A 306 -4.84 13.20 -14.11
CA GLU A 306 -3.94 12.16 -13.60
C GLU A 306 -4.56 10.74 -13.70
N GLU A 307 -5.77 10.62 -14.22
CA GLU A 307 -6.49 9.37 -14.46
C GLU A 307 -5.98 8.56 -15.66
N GLY A 308 -5.81 7.25 -15.54
CA GLY A 308 -5.53 6.36 -16.68
C GLY A 308 -4.11 6.48 -17.23
N HIS A 309 -3.14 6.82 -16.38
CA HIS A 309 -1.71 6.76 -16.71
C HIS A 309 -1.12 5.44 -16.26
N HIS A 310 -1.45 4.96 -15.07
CA HIS A 310 -0.99 3.67 -14.56
C HIS A 310 -2.15 2.72 -14.40
N PHE A 311 -2.09 1.59 -15.10
CA PHE A 311 -3.12 0.56 -15.03
C PHE A 311 -2.58 -0.81 -15.39
N THR A 312 -3.38 -1.83 -15.14
CA THR A 312 -3.00 -3.22 -15.43
C THR A 312 -3.81 -3.76 -16.58
N MET A 313 -3.13 -4.39 -17.52
CA MET A 313 -3.73 -5.18 -18.59
C MET A 313 -3.89 -6.61 -18.09
N VAL A 314 -5.11 -7.14 -18.12
CA VAL A 314 -5.41 -8.51 -17.65
C VAL A 314 -5.94 -9.32 -18.83
N ASN A 315 -5.43 -10.53 -19.03
CA ASN A 315 -5.88 -11.42 -20.09
C ASN A 315 -7.09 -12.24 -19.63
N LEU A 316 -8.26 -11.96 -20.18
CA LEU A 316 -9.52 -12.60 -19.77
C LEU A 316 -10.36 -13.01 -20.98
N SER A 317 -10.73 -14.29 -21.01
CA SER A 317 -11.66 -14.85 -22.00
C SER A 317 -13.11 -14.47 -21.76
N ASP A 318 -13.46 -14.15 -20.52
CA ASP A 318 -14.79 -13.72 -20.09
C ASP A 318 -14.68 -12.60 -19.04
N GLN A 319 -15.80 -12.01 -18.63
CA GLN A 319 -15.80 -10.93 -17.64
C GLN A 319 -16.21 -11.42 -16.23
N GLN A 320 -16.11 -12.72 -15.95
CA GLN A 320 -16.50 -13.27 -14.66
C GLN A 320 -15.43 -12.94 -13.60
N ARG A 321 -15.91 -12.69 -12.38
CA ARG A 321 -15.07 -12.42 -11.20
C ARG A 321 -14.02 -13.51 -10.98
N ASP A 322 -14.41 -14.78 -11.08
CA ASP A 322 -13.52 -15.89 -10.76
C ASP A 322 -12.41 -16.05 -11.80
N SER A 323 -12.75 -15.90 -13.09
CA SER A 323 -11.76 -15.82 -14.19
C SER A 323 -10.80 -14.65 -13.99
N PHE A 324 -11.31 -13.49 -13.56
CA PHE A 324 -10.48 -12.32 -13.21
C PHE A 324 -9.49 -12.62 -12.08
N VAL A 325 -9.98 -13.19 -10.98
CA VAL A 325 -9.15 -13.54 -9.81
C VAL A 325 -8.09 -14.56 -10.21
N GLU A 326 -8.46 -15.57 -11.00
CA GLU A 326 -7.52 -16.61 -11.43
C GLU A 326 -6.47 -16.06 -12.39
N ALA A 327 -6.82 -15.19 -13.33
CA ALA A 327 -5.85 -14.55 -14.23
C ALA A 327 -4.78 -13.79 -13.45
N LEU A 328 -5.17 -12.98 -12.46
CA LEU A 328 -4.21 -12.29 -11.59
C LEU A 328 -3.40 -13.26 -10.72
N ARG A 329 -4.03 -14.33 -10.22
CA ARG A 329 -3.36 -15.36 -9.42
C ARG A 329 -2.29 -16.12 -10.20
N GLN A 330 -2.50 -16.32 -11.49
CA GLN A 330 -1.56 -17.00 -12.40
C GLN A 330 -0.55 -16.04 -13.03
N GLY A 331 -0.80 -14.73 -12.95
CA GLY A 331 0.09 -13.70 -13.49
C GLY A 331 -0.17 -13.38 -14.96
N ALA A 332 -1.33 -13.78 -15.50
CA ALA A 332 -1.80 -13.49 -16.85
C ALA A 332 -2.21 -11.99 -16.99
N ALA A 333 -1.26 -11.12 -16.66
CA ALA A 333 -1.41 -9.68 -16.59
C ALA A 333 -0.06 -8.99 -16.83
N TYR A 334 -0.09 -7.70 -17.15
CA TYR A 334 1.08 -6.84 -17.17
C TYR A 334 0.69 -5.41 -16.79
N GLY A 335 1.63 -4.65 -16.24
CA GLY A 335 1.44 -3.26 -15.84
C GLY A 335 1.75 -2.36 -17.02
N LEU A 336 1.00 -1.29 -17.15
CA LEU A 336 1.20 -0.28 -18.17
C LEU A 336 1.34 1.09 -17.50
N ASP A 337 2.42 1.78 -17.86
CA ASP A 337 2.73 3.16 -17.51
C ASP A 337 2.61 3.98 -18.79
N PHE A 338 1.42 4.50 -19.01
CA PHE A 338 1.02 5.21 -20.20
C PHE A 338 1.49 6.64 -20.11
N PHE A 339 2.21 7.09 -21.14
CA PHE A 339 2.81 8.41 -21.12
C PHE A 339 1.78 9.52 -20.84
N ALA A 340 2.12 10.40 -19.91
CA ALA A 340 1.29 11.52 -19.49
C ALA A 340 1.58 12.77 -20.33
N ILE A 341 0.54 13.31 -20.98
CA ILE A 341 0.62 14.61 -21.67
C ILE A 341 -0.02 15.68 -20.77
N GLU A 342 0.73 16.74 -20.50
CA GLU A 342 0.26 17.83 -19.66
C GLU A 342 -0.94 18.55 -20.31
N ASN A 343 -2.01 18.76 -19.53
CA ASN A 343 -3.24 19.42 -19.97
C ASN A 343 -3.94 18.75 -21.16
N GLU A 344 -3.74 17.45 -21.37
CA GLU A 344 -4.42 16.67 -22.41
C GLU A 344 -5.95 16.67 -22.18
N PRO A 345 -6.77 17.03 -23.19
CA PRO A 345 -8.22 16.86 -23.10
C PRO A 345 -8.61 15.40 -22.92
N LEU A 346 -9.64 15.14 -22.11
CA LEU A 346 -10.13 13.78 -21.82
C LEU A 346 -10.45 12.97 -23.07
N ALA A 347 -11.07 13.60 -24.08
CA ALA A 347 -11.45 12.94 -25.33
C ALA A 347 -10.21 12.50 -26.14
N ASP A 348 -9.19 13.36 -26.20
CA ASP A 348 -7.93 13.08 -26.90
C ASP A 348 -7.18 11.94 -26.21
N LYS A 349 -7.15 11.96 -24.86
CA LYS A 349 -6.60 10.86 -24.06
C LYS A 349 -7.32 9.54 -24.32
N ALA A 350 -8.66 9.56 -24.35
CA ALA A 350 -9.46 8.37 -24.62
C ALA A 350 -9.15 7.79 -26.00
N GLU A 351 -8.94 8.63 -27.01
CA GLU A 351 -8.53 8.19 -28.35
C GLU A 351 -7.11 7.62 -28.36
N ARG A 352 -6.16 8.27 -27.68
CA ARG A 352 -4.78 7.78 -27.56
C ARG A 352 -4.72 6.42 -26.86
N LEU A 353 -5.52 6.20 -25.82
CA LEU A 353 -5.63 4.92 -25.11
C LEU A 353 -6.16 3.76 -25.96
N LYS A 354 -6.91 4.04 -27.03
CA LYS A 354 -7.31 3.01 -28.01
C LYS A 354 -6.12 2.50 -28.80
N ASN A 355 -5.15 3.37 -29.07
CA ASN A 355 -3.93 3.09 -29.83
C ASN A 355 -2.70 2.86 -28.95
N LYS A 356 -2.88 2.59 -27.65
CA LYS A 356 -1.79 2.26 -26.73
C LYS A 356 -1.05 1.00 -27.19
N PRO A 357 0.27 0.88 -26.93
CA PRO A 357 1.01 -0.34 -27.23
C PRO A 357 0.50 -1.53 -26.43
N GLN A 358 0.56 -2.71 -27.04
CA GLN A 358 0.06 -3.96 -26.47
C GLN A 358 1.03 -5.13 -26.67
N LEU A 359 0.97 -6.07 -25.73
CA LEU A 359 1.70 -7.33 -25.80
C LEU A 359 1.05 -8.26 -26.82
N ILE A 360 1.80 -8.65 -27.86
CA ILE A 360 1.37 -9.67 -28.82
C ILE A 360 1.59 -11.07 -28.25
N ASN A 361 2.83 -11.36 -27.84
CA ASN A 361 3.16 -12.63 -27.20
C ASN A 361 4.33 -12.48 -26.21
N ALA A 362 4.37 -13.42 -25.27
CA ALA A 362 5.47 -13.65 -24.36
C ALA A 362 5.61 -15.17 -24.20
N GLU A 363 6.34 -15.81 -25.11
CA GLU A 363 6.38 -17.26 -25.27
C GLU A 363 7.75 -17.82 -24.88
N LEU A 364 7.74 -18.97 -24.21
CA LEU A 364 8.95 -19.72 -23.89
C LEU A 364 9.04 -20.92 -24.82
N LEU A 365 10.03 -20.92 -25.70
CA LEU A 365 10.33 -22.03 -26.61
C LEU A 365 11.62 -22.70 -26.14
N SER A 366 11.50 -23.84 -25.46
CA SER A 366 12.61 -24.50 -24.77
C SER A 366 13.26 -23.58 -23.72
N ASP A 367 14.44 -23.02 -24.00
CA ASP A 367 15.17 -22.09 -23.15
C ASP A 367 15.09 -20.64 -23.64
N THR A 368 14.46 -20.40 -24.79
CA THR A 368 14.42 -19.08 -25.42
C THR A 368 13.10 -18.40 -25.11
N PHE A 369 13.17 -17.29 -24.37
CA PHE A 369 12.02 -16.45 -24.06
C PHE A 369 11.91 -15.34 -25.10
N LYS A 370 10.79 -15.34 -25.83
CA LYS A 370 10.47 -14.38 -26.87
C LYS A 370 9.34 -13.47 -26.44
N VAL A 371 9.52 -12.17 -26.64
CA VAL A 371 8.50 -11.16 -26.37
C VAL A 371 8.30 -10.32 -27.63
N ALA A 372 7.05 -10.13 -28.04
CA ALA A 372 6.68 -9.24 -29.15
C ALA A 372 5.54 -8.30 -28.76
N VAL A 373 5.57 -7.10 -29.32
CA VAL A 373 4.56 -6.05 -29.15
C VAL A 373 4.07 -5.56 -30.51
N ASP A 374 2.94 -4.86 -30.53
CA ASP A 374 2.26 -4.42 -31.75
C ASP A 374 2.84 -3.15 -32.39
N GLN A 375 3.73 -2.45 -31.68
CA GLN A 375 4.36 -1.21 -32.13
C GLN A 375 5.88 -1.31 -32.03
N LEU A 376 6.60 -0.44 -32.74
CA LEU A 376 8.05 -0.35 -32.61
C LEU A 376 8.38 0.11 -31.18
N ALA A 377 9.12 -0.71 -30.43
CA ALA A 377 9.63 -0.37 -29.12
C ALA A 377 11.00 0.30 -29.25
N GLU A 378 11.27 1.26 -28.38
CA GLU A 378 12.60 1.83 -28.19
C GLU A 378 13.54 0.78 -27.60
N SER A 379 13.06 0.03 -26.59
CA SER A 379 13.87 -1.04 -26.01
C SER A 379 13.07 -2.15 -25.34
N PHE A 380 13.67 -3.35 -25.33
CA PHE A 380 13.33 -4.49 -24.50
C PHE A 380 14.48 -4.72 -23.51
N LYS A 381 14.16 -4.73 -22.22
CA LYS A 381 15.10 -5.05 -21.14
C LYS A 381 14.71 -6.37 -20.49
N PHE A 382 15.57 -7.37 -20.61
CA PHE A 382 15.45 -8.62 -19.86
C PHE A 382 16.22 -8.48 -18.56
N ILE A 383 15.53 -8.64 -17.43
CA ILE A 383 16.04 -8.31 -16.10
C ILE A 383 15.87 -9.53 -15.19
N GLY A 384 16.89 -9.85 -14.42
CA GLY A 384 16.86 -10.94 -13.45
C GLY A 384 17.23 -10.50 -12.04
N GLN A 385 17.89 -11.39 -11.30
CA GLN A 385 18.05 -11.28 -9.86
C GLN A 385 18.69 -9.94 -9.46
N HIS A 386 18.21 -9.38 -8.36
CA HIS A 386 18.59 -8.06 -7.84
C HIS A 386 18.32 -6.91 -8.82
N GLY A 387 17.41 -7.08 -9.79
CA GLY A 387 17.14 -6.09 -10.82
C GLY A 387 18.29 -5.96 -11.83
N LYS A 388 19.13 -6.98 -11.98
CA LYS A 388 20.27 -6.96 -12.90
C LYS A 388 19.80 -7.08 -14.34
N LEU A 389 20.22 -6.15 -15.19
CA LEU A 389 20.02 -6.22 -16.62
C LEU A 389 20.82 -7.40 -17.20
N PHE A 390 20.12 -8.31 -17.89
CA PHE A 390 20.70 -9.45 -18.58
C PHE A 390 20.91 -9.19 -20.07
N SER A 391 19.92 -8.55 -20.71
CA SER A 391 19.98 -8.20 -22.12
C SER A 391 19.18 -6.93 -22.39
N LEU A 392 19.64 -6.16 -23.37
CA LEU A 392 19.01 -4.96 -23.91
C LEU A 392 18.95 -5.13 -25.42
N VAL A 393 17.75 -5.02 -25.99
CA VAL A 393 17.53 -5.03 -27.44
C VAL A 393 16.75 -3.77 -27.79
N GLU A 394 17.23 -3.01 -28.76
CA GLU A 394 16.70 -1.68 -29.09
C GLU A 394 16.07 -1.67 -30.48
N ASP A 395 15.20 -0.69 -30.73
CA ASP A 395 14.62 -0.35 -32.04
C ASP A 395 13.99 -1.55 -32.79
N THR A 396 13.18 -2.33 -32.08
CA THR A 396 12.50 -3.52 -32.61
C THR A 396 11.09 -3.65 -32.03
N ASN A 397 10.24 -4.49 -32.63
CA ASN A 397 8.94 -4.87 -32.06
C ASN A 397 8.94 -6.27 -31.45
N ALA A 398 10.05 -6.99 -31.53
CA ALA A 398 10.24 -8.29 -30.90
C ALA A 398 11.69 -8.50 -30.45
N ALA A 399 11.86 -9.16 -29.31
CA ALA A 399 13.16 -9.50 -28.74
C ALA A 399 13.15 -10.88 -28.11
N GLU A 400 14.33 -11.50 -28.06
CA GLU A 400 14.53 -12.85 -27.53
C GLU A 400 15.67 -12.86 -26.50
N TYR A 401 15.55 -13.72 -25.49
CA TYR A 401 16.58 -13.97 -24.50
C TYR A 401 16.68 -15.46 -24.17
N ILE A 402 17.90 -15.99 -24.22
CA ILE A 402 18.19 -17.38 -23.85
C ILE A 402 18.36 -17.44 -22.32
N ILE A 403 17.42 -18.10 -21.64
CA ILE A 403 17.42 -18.27 -20.20
C ILE A 403 18.53 -19.23 -19.79
N LYS A 404 19.45 -18.74 -18.97
CA LYS A 404 20.58 -19.53 -18.45
C LYS A 404 20.17 -20.37 -17.26
N VAL A 405 20.96 -21.39 -16.95
CA VAL A 405 20.70 -22.30 -15.82
C VAL A 405 20.70 -21.55 -14.49
N GLU A 406 21.55 -20.52 -14.35
CA GLU A 406 21.65 -19.65 -13.19
C GLU A 406 20.54 -18.59 -13.08
N ASP A 407 19.74 -18.38 -14.13
CA ASP A 407 18.70 -17.36 -14.14
C ASP A 407 17.50 -17.86 -13.32
N LEU A 408 17.38 -17.38 -12.08
CA LEU A 408 16.32 -17.76 -11.14
C LEU A 408 14.92 -17.25 -11.58
N TYR A 409 14.91 -16.08 -12.20
CA TYR A 409 13.75 -15.48 -12.85
C TYR A 409 14.22 -14.52 -13.94
N VAL A 410 13.35 -14.26 -14.91
CA VAL A 410 13.54 -13.25 -15.95
C VAL A 410 12.23 -12.48 -16.12
N ARG A 411 12.26 -11.17 -15.97
CA ARG A 411 11.14 -10.28 -16.30
C ARG A 411 11.54 -9.34 -17.44
N THR A 412 10.55 -8.78 -18.11
CA THR A 412 10.77 -7.88 -19.25
C THR A 412 10.14 -6.53 -19.02
N GLU A 413 10.89 -5.48 -19.33
CA GLU A 413 10.36 -4.12 -19.51
C GLU A 413 10.43 -3.78 -20.99
N VAL A 414 9.36 -3.22 -21.54
CA VAL A 414 9.32 -2.71 -22.91
C VAL A 414 9.04 -1.22 -22.86
N THR A 415 9.96 -0.41 -23.39
CA THR A 415 9.83 1.05 -23.45
C THR A 415 9.53 1.47 -24.88
N PHE A 416 8.57 2.38 -25.05
CA PHE A 416 8.15 2.92 -26.34
C PHE A 416 8.66 4.34 -26.53
N PRO A 417 8.80 4.82 -27.78
CA PRO A 417 9.36 6.15 -28.07
C PRO A 417 8.59 7.33 -27.45
N ASP A 418 7.31 7.15 -27.15
CA ASP A 418 6.49 8.16 -26.47
C ASP A 418 6.75 8.22 -24.96
N GLY A 419 7.54 7.29 -24.40
CA GLY A 419 7.79 7.14 -22.97
C GLY A 419 6.84 6.16 -22.27
N THR A 420 5.90 5.52 -22.99
CA THR A 420 5.06 4.46 -22.43
C THR A 420 5.92 3.25 -22.07
N ILE A 421 5.62 2.58 -20.95
CA ILE A 421 6.34 1.39 -20.49
C ILE A 421 5.38 0.25 -20.16
N LEU A 422 5.71 -0.95 -20.66
CA LEU A 422 5.08 -2.21 -20.27
C LEU A 422 5.98 -2.94 -19.26
N TYR A 423 5.42 -3.31 -18.12
CA TYR A 423 6.07 -4.14 -17.11
C TYR A 423 5.47 -5.55 -17.16
N LEU A 424 6.22 -6.55 -17.64
CA LEU A 424 5.75 -7.93 -17.72
C LEU A 424 6.10 -8.71 -16.44
N ASN A 425 5.19 -9.58 -16.01
CA ASN A 425 5.43 -10.58 -14.97
C ASN A 425 6.57 -11.54 -15.35
N PRO A 426 7.34 -12.04 -14.37
CA PRO A 426 8.51 -12.85 -14.61
C PRO A 426 8.18 -14.27 -15.05
N LEU A 427 9.07 -14.83 -15.86
CA LEU A 427 9.29 -16.27 -15.94
C LEU A 427 10.09 -16.71 -14.71
N ILE A 428 9.67 -17.80 -14.06
CA ILE A 428 10.20 -18.21 -12.75
C ILE A 428 10.65 -19.67 -12.76
N ARG A 429 11.83 -19.95 -12.21
CA ARG A 429 12.30 -21.32 -11.97
C ARG A 429 11.61 -21.99 -10.79
N HIS A 430 11.29 -23.27 -10.95
CA HIS A 430 10.64 -24.05 -9.91
C HIS A 430 11.04 -25.55 -9.98
N PRO A 431 11.04 -26.25 -8.83
CA PRO A 431 11.50 -27.64 -8.75
C PRO A 431 10.45 -28.67 -9.18
N GLU A 432 9.17 -28.33 -9.10
CA GLU A 432 8.02 -29.19 -9.40
C GLU A 432 7.19 -28.56 -10.51
N GLU A 433 6.40 -29.32 -11.28
CA GLU A 433 5.52 -28.76 -12.32
C GLU A 433 4.37 -27.90 -11.75
N ILE A 434 3.89 -28.24 -10.54
CA ILE A 434 2.85 -27.46 -9.85
C ILE A 434 3.50 -26.49 -8.88
N ILE A 435 3.32 -25.20 -9.13
CA ILE A 435 3.93 -24.16 -8.31
C ILE A 435 3.07 -23.85 -7.10
N ARG A 436 3.64 -24.06 -5.92
CA ARG A 436 3.02 -23.65 -4.66
C ARG A 436 3.50 -22.28 -4.24
N LYS A 437 2.59 -21.48 -3.70
CA LYS A 437 2.92 -20.18 -3.11
C LYS A 437 3.84 -20.39 -1.91
N GLN A 438 4.94 -19.63 -1.84
CA GLN A 438 5.80 -19.65 -0.66
C GLN A 438 5.06 -19.06 0.55
N HIS A 439 5.14 -19.75 1.68
CA HIS A 439 4.65 -19.27 2.97
C HIS A 439 5.75 -19.45 4.03
N LEU A 440 6.66 -18.49 4.06
CA LEU A 440 7.88 -18.52 4.87
C LEU A 440 7.64 -18.16 6.34
N ALA A 441 6.47 -17.60 6.65
CA ALA A 441 6.11 -17.22 8.00
C ALA A 441 5.16 -18.26 8.62
N LYS A 442 5.57 -18.85 9.74
CA LYS A 442 4.73 -19.76 10.53
C LYS A 442 4.53 -19.20 11.92
N ILE A 443 3.30 -19.25 12.43
CA ILE A 443 3.01 -18.78 13.79
C ILE A 443 3.81 -19.62 14.79
N ASP A 444 4.61 -18.95 15.62
CA ASP A 444 5.26 -19.55 16.78
C ASP A 444 4.25 -19.65 17.92
N ILE A 445 3.53 -20.76 17.99
CA ILE A 445 2.46 -20.98 18.97
C ILE A 445 3.00 -20.81 20.40
N ASN A 446 4.16 -21.40 20.69
CA ASN A 446 4.77 -21.40 22.02
C ASN A 446 5.19 -19.98 22.43
N LYS A 447 5.94 -19.29 21.56
CA LYS A 447 6.37 -17.91 21.84
C LYS A 447 5.17 -16.98 21.94
N THR A 448 4.17 -17.15 21.09
CA THR A 448 2.92 -16.37 21.15
C THR A 448 2.20 -16.57 22.48
N ALA A 449 2.04 -17.81 22.93
CA ALA A 449 1.39 -18.12 24.20
C ALA A 449 2.14 -17.53 25.41
N ILE A 450 3.47 -17.72 25.46
CA ILE A 450 4.33 -17.17 26.52
C ILE A 450 4.22 -15.65 26.57
N MET A 451 4.35 -14.99 25.42
CA MET A 451 4.32 -13.53 25.36
C MET A 451 2.95 -12.98 25.74
N ARG A 452 1.85 -13.62 25.30
CA ARG A 452 0.50 -13.26 25.75
C ARG A 452 0.33 -13.43 27.27
N GLY A 453 0.89 -14.49 27.86
CA GLY A 453 0.92 -14.68 29.31
C GLY A 453 1.65 -13.55 30.05
N ILE A 454 2.85 -13.18 29.58
CA ILE A 454 3.62 -12.05 30.11
C ILE A 454 2.81 -10.75 30.01
N TYR A 455 2.17 -10.51 28.88
CA TYR A 455 1.35 -9.32 28.66
C TYR A 455 0.16 -9.23 29.63
N ILE A 456 -0.53 -10.35 29.89
CA ILE A 456 -1.61 -10.40 30.88
C ILE A 456 -1.07 -10.03 32.26
N VAL A 457 0.06 -10.60 32.68
CA VAL A 457 0.68 -10.28 33.98
C VAL A 457 1.02 -8.79 34.09
N VAL A 458 1.61 -8.20 33.03
CA VAL A 458 1.93 -6.76 32.99
C VAL A 458 0.66 -5.91 33.08
N ILE A 459 -0.39 -6.24 32.33
CA ILE A 459 -1.67 -5.50 32.37
C ILE A 459 -2.28 -5.57 33.77
N VAL A 460 -2.33 -6.76 34.39
CA VAL A 460 -2.85 -6.94 35.75
C VAL A 460 -2.04 -6.10 36.75
N PHE A 461 -0.71 -6.12 36.65
CA PHE A 461 0.16 -5.31 37.51
C PHE A 461 -0.09 -3.80 37.34
N LEU A 462 -0.21 -3.31 36.10
CA LEU A 462 -0.53 -1.91 35.82
C LEU A 462 -1.90 -1.51 36.39
N LEU A 463 -2.92 -2.35 36.22
CA LEU A 463 -4.24 -2.13 36.79
C LEU A 463 -4.16 -2.07 38.33
N GLN A 464 -3.44 -2.99 38.98
CA GLN A 464 -3.23 -2.96 40.43
C GLN A 464 -2.56 -1.67 40.91
N MET A 465 -1.55 -1.16 40.20
CA MET A 465 -0.91 0.12 40.52
C MET A 465 -1.90 1.29 40.43
N ILE A 466 -2.73 1.31 39.39
CA ILE A 466 -3.77 2.34 39.20
C ILE A 466 -4.81 2.29 40.33
N PHE A 467 -5.26 1.09 40.74
CA PHE A 467 -6.23 0.92 41.82
C PHE A 467 -5.65 1.24 43.20
N LYS A 468 -4.43 0.76 43.52
CA LYS A 468 -3.75 1.07 44.79
C LYS A 468 -3.48 2.57 44.95
N GLY A 469 -3.14 3.26 43.85
CA GLY A 469 -2.96 4.71 43.84
C GLY A 469 -4.24 5.51 44.13
N LYS A 470 -5.42 4.98 43.76
CA LYS A 470 -6.72 5.57 44.12
C LYS A 470 -7.05 5.37 45.59
N ILE A 471 -6.82 4.16 46.12
CA ILE A 471 -7.11 3.81 47.51
C ILE A 471 -6.30 4.68 48.48
N ARG A 472 -4.99 4.86 48.22
CA ARG A 472 -4.15 5.76 49.05
C ARG A 472 -4.62 7.21 49.03
N LYS A 473 -5.04 7.74 47.87
CA LYS A 473 -5.55 9.13 47.77
C LYS A 473 -6.84 9.34 48.55
N ASN A 474 -7.74 8.36 48.57
CA ASN A 474 -8.99 8.43 49.33
C ASN A 474 -8.75 8.35 50.85
N MET A 475 -7.72 7.61 51.30
CA MET A 475 -7.34 7.54 52.72
C MET A 475 -6.61 8.79 53.22
N THR A 476 -5.90 9.53 52.38
CA THR A 476 -5.26 10.81 52.76
C THR A 476 -6.20 12.03 52.67
N SER A 477 -7.44 11.84 52.22
CA SER A 477 -8.48 12.88 52.15
C SER A 477 -9.59 12.72 53.20
N LEU A 478 -9.48 11.68 54.04
CA LEU A 478 -10.13 11.54 55.34
C LEU A 478 -9.12 12.02 56.39
#